data_AF-A0A538G1L1-F1
#
_entry.id   AF-A0A538G1L1-F1
#
_cell.length_a   1.000
_cell.length_b   1.000
_cell.length_c   1.000
_cell.angle_alpha   90.00
_cell.angle_beta   90.00
_cell.angle_gamma   90.00
#
_symmetry.space_group_name_H-M   'P 1'
#
loop_
_entity.id
_entity.type
_entity.pdbx_description
1 polymer ?
#
loop_
_entity_poly.entity_id
_entity_poly.type
_entity_poly.pdbx_seq_one_letter_code
_entity_poly.pdbx_strand_id
1 'polypeptide(L)'
;MRRELAVAVALCGLAAVSPVALAADGGASSGPRVTMFGDSIADSLEYVPEARQLLGNGLDLRLELTPCRRLVSPGCAYQGTHPESVLDIVQASPLAALGNIVVVDVGYNEPANNYETAMAQVATALVTLGVEHVLWVTMREQTENYREINDIIRARARRWPQLQIVDWEAASRGQDWFNPDGLHLNANGAIGLAKLLRPYILAACGSDCQAASPPAAQLPKNVRSPLLHGTPLVGRLLTCLRGSWTGTRPIVFSYRWLRSGTVIAGAFGSSRRLRAADGKHLVACRVWAANAAGATPATARALRVRAAG
;
A
#
# COMPACT_ATOMS: atom_id res chain seq x y z
N MET A 1 22.30 -76.64 -32.56
CA MET A 1 21.95 -75.40 -33.29
C MET A 1 20.81 -74.74 -32.54
N ARG A 2 20.74 -73.44 -32.22
CA ARG A 2 21.55 -72.23 -32.42
C ARG A 2 20.97 -71.25 -31.38
N ARG A 3 21.81 -70.68 -30.50
CA ARG A 3 22.41 -69.34 -30.60
C ARG A 3 21.44 -68.18 -30.36
N GLU A 4 21.80 -67.45 -29.32
CA GLU A 4 21.42 -66.08 -28.96
C GLU A 4 21.40 -65.11 -30.14
N LEU A 5 20.59 -64.06 -30.01
CA LEU A 5 20.83 -62.75 -30.62
C LEU A 5 20.20 -61.68 -29.74
N ALA A 6 21.07 -61.02 -28.96
CA ALA A 6 20.83 -59.73 -28.38
C ALA A 6 20.63 -58.68 -29.50
N VAL A 7 19.60 -57.85 -29.37
CA VAL A 7 19.49 -56.60 -30.14
C VAL A 7 19.50 -55.46 -29.13
N ALA A 8 20.54 -54.66 -29.20
CA ALA A 8 20.68 -53.42 -28.46
C ALA A 8 20.56 -52.23 -29.41
N VAL A 9 20.12 -51.10 -28.84
CA VAL A 9 20.21 -49.71 -29.34
C VAL A 9 19.13 -49.35 -30.39
N ALA A 10 18.32 -48.30 -30.23
CA ALA A 10 18.67 -46.94 -29.82
C ALA A 10 17.60 -46.25 -28.96
N LEU A 11 17.98 -45.77 -27.77
CA LEU A 11 17.26 -44.68 -27.12
C LEU A 11 17.62 -43.38 -27.85
N CYS A 12 16.64 -42.77 -28.53
CA CYS A 12 16.72 -41.37 -28.90
C CYS A 12 16.84 -40.53 -27.62
N GLY A 13 17.97 -39.85 -27.45
CA GLY A 13 18.14 -38.84 -26.42
C GLY A 13 17.17 -37.67 -26.69
N LEU A 14 16.07 -37.65 -25.95
CA LEU A 14 15.32 -36.42 -25.74
C LEU A 14 16.21 -35.53 -24.87
N ALA A 15 16.83 -34.53 -25.49
CA ALA A 15 17.43 -33.41 -24.77
C ALA A 15 16.31 -32.76 -23.95
N ALA A 16 16.30 -33.02 -22.65
CA ALA A 16 15.45 -32.29 -21.72
C ALA A 16 15.90 -30.83 -21.76
N VAL A 17 15.13 -29.99 -22.42
CA VAL A 17 15.26 -28.54 -22.31
C VAL A 17 14.83 -28.21 -20.89
N SER A 18 15.79 -28.08 -19.98
CA SER A 18 15.52 -27.58 -18.64
C SER A 18 14.85 -26.21 -18.78
N PRO A 19 13.66 -26.00 -18.20
CA PRO A 19 13.14 -24.65 -18.11
C PRO A 19 14.11 -23.88 -17.23
N VAL A 20 14.75 -22.86 -17.81
CA VAL A 20 15.41 -21.82 -17.03
C VAL A 20 14.33 -21.24 -16.14
N ALA A 21 14.38 -21.60 -14.86
CA ALA A 21 13.62 -20.90 -13.85
C ALA A 21 14.05 -19.44 -13.95
N LEU A 22 13.14 -18.59 -14.42
CA LEU A 22 13.22 -17.16 -14.17
C LEU A 22 13.20 -17.03 -12.65
N ALA A 23 14.38 -16.95 -12.05
CA ALA A 23 14.54 -16.45 -10.71
C ALA A 23 13.86 -15.08 -10.72
N ALA A 24 12.71 -15.02 -10.05
CA ALA A 24 12.19 -13.75 -9.61
C ALA A 24 13.27 -13.20 -8.67
N ASP A 25 14.05 -12.24 -9.16
CA ASP A 25 14.90 -11.40 -8.32
C ASP A 25 13.96 -10.54 -7.44
N GLY A 26 13.30 -11.19 -6.49
CA GLY A 26 12.79 -10.57 -5.29
C GLY A 26 14.00 -10.32 -4.43
N GLY A 27 14.69 -9.20 -4.67
CA GLY A 27 15.77 -8.75 -3.80
C GLY A 27 15.28 -8.83 -2.36
N ALA A 28 15.90 -9.70 -1.57
CA ALA A 28 15.61 -9.83 -0.15
C ALA A 28 15.70 -8.43 0.46
N SER A 29 14.60 -7.97 1.06
CA SER A 29 14.61 -6.72 1.78
C SER A 29 15.67 -6.83 2.89
N SER A 30 16.66 -5.95 2.87
CA SER A 30 17.75 -5.91 3.86
C SER A 30 17.35 -5.16 5.14
N GLY A 31 16.07 -4.80 5.26
CA GLY A 31 15.53 -4.06 6.40
C GLY A 31 15.09 -4.97 7.54
N PRO A 32 14.83 -4.42 8.74
CA PRO A 32 14.27 -5.19 9.85
C PRO A 32 12.98 -5.89 9.44
N ARG A 33 12.85 -7.18 9.82
CA ARG A 33 11.65 -7.98 9.57
C ARG A 33 10.51 -7.51 10.46
N VAL A 34 9.39 -7.14 9.85
CA VAL A 34 8.15 -6.75 10.52
C VAL A 34 7.01 -7.58 9.96
N THR A 35 6.23 -8.22 10.82
CA THR A 35 5.00 -8.93 10.39
C THR A 35 3.77 -8.20 10.86
N MET A 36 2.82 -7.97 9.96
CA MET A 36 1.51 -7.42 10.32
C MET A 36 0.43 -8.46 10.04
N PHE A 37 -0.29 -8.85 11.10
CA PHE A 37 -1.52 -9.60 11.00
C PHE A 37 -2.70 -8.65 10.88
N GLY A 38 -3.55 -8.87 9.88
CA GLY A 38 -4.73 -8.05 9.64
C GLY A 38 -5.94 -8.85 9.21
N ASP A 39 -7.12 -8.31 9.50
CA ASP A 39 -8.40 -8.79 8.96
C ASP A 39 -8.85 -7.98 7.73
N SER A 40 -10.16 -7.94 7.43
CA SER A 40 -10.71 -7.25 6.25
C SER A 40 -10.55 -5.72 6.26
N ILE A 41 -10.13 -5.12 7.37
CA ILE A 41 -9.89 -3.67 7.42
C ILE A 41 -8.48 -3.35 6.93
N ALA A 42 -7.50 -4.11 7.41
CA ALA A 42 -6.10 -3.97 7.04
C ALA A 42 -5.77 -4.53 5.64
N ASP A 43 -6.62 -5.40 5.08
CA ASP A 43 -6.46 -5.94 3.72
C ASP A 43 -6.32 -4.85 2.64
N SER A 44 -6.79 -3.64 2.94
CA SER A 44 -6.61 -2.45 2.11
C SER A 44 -5.17 -2.06 1.81
N LEU A 45 -4.23 -2.49 2.64
CA LEU A 45 -2.81 -2.35 2.37
C LEU A 45 -2.34 -3.23 1.20
N GLU A 46 -3.07 -4.26 0.80
CA GLU A 46 -2.72 -5.07 -0.38
C GLU A 46 -3.11 -4.41 -1.70
N TYR A 47 -4.26 -3.72 -1.73
CA TYR A 47 -4.78 -3.11 -2.95
C TYR A 47 -4.57 -1.60 -3.06
N VAL A 48 -3.93 -0.95 -2.07
CA VAL A 48 -3.48 0.44 -2.11
C VAL A 48 -1.95 0.51 -2.09
N PRO A 49 -1.27 0.48 -3.26
CA PRO A 49 0.19 0.39 -3.35
C PRO A 49 0.93 1.51 -2.62
N GLU A 50 0.37 2.72 -2.61
CA GLU A 50 0.93 3.88 -1.90
C GLU A 50 0.99 3.66 -0.40
N ALA A 51 -0.03 3.04 0.19
CA ALA A 51 -0.08 2.73 1.62
C ALA A 51 0.91 1.62 1.97
N ARG A 52 0.96 0.55 1.17
CA ARG A 52 1.95 -0.54 1.32
C ARG A 52 3.37 -0.01 1.25
N GLN A 53 3.67 0.82 0.25
CA GLN A 53 4.97 1.43 0.08
C GLN A 53 5.31 2.33 1.27
N LEU A 54 4.37 3.17 1.72
CA LEU A 54 4.59 4.04 2.87
C LEU A 54 4.91 3.22 4.11
N LEU A 55 4.16 2.15 4.39
CA LEU A 55 4.36 1.33 5.57
C LEU A 55 5.71 0.58 5.51
N GLY A 56 5.97 -0.12 4.40
CA GLY A 56 7.11 -1.03 4.25
C GLY A 56 8.44 -0.40 3.81
N ASN A 57 8.49 0.91 3.54
CA ASN A 57 9.71 1.55 3.06
C ASN A 57 10.88 1.40 4.06
N GLY A 58 11.92 0.68 3.65
CA GLY A 58 13.10 0.35 4.47
C GLY A 58 12.95 -0.89 5.36
N LEU A 59 11.86 -1.67 5.21
CA LEU A 59 11.54 -2.82 6.05
C LEU A 59 11.45 -4.11 5.24
N ASP A 60 11.74 -5.25 5.86
CA ASP A 60 11.29 -6.55 5.37
C ASP A 60 9.87 -6.78 5.90
N LEU A 61 8.91 -6.07 5.28
CA LEU A 61 7.51 -6.07 5.70
C LEU A 61 6.79 -7.29 5.15
N ARG A 62 6.44 -8.23 6.04
CA ARG A 62 5.51 -9.33 5.80
C ARG A 62 4.10 -8.88 6.15
N LEU A 63 3.21 -8.90 5.16
CA LEU A 63 1.79 -8.63 5.34
C LEU A 63 1.05 -9.96 5.34
N GLU A 64 0.55 -10.34 6.51
CA GLU A 64 -0.38 -11.43 6.71
C GLU A 64 -1.77 -10.81 6.79
N LEU A 65 -2.41 -10.55 5.65
CA LEU A 65 -3.69 -9.85 5.60
C LEU A 65 -4.72 -10.80 4.99
N THR A 66 -5.74 -11.15 5.76
CA THR A 66 -6.78 -12.03 5.23
C THR A 66 -8.12 -11.62 5.79
N PRO A 67 -9.14 -11.40 4.93
CA PRO A 67 -10.49 -11.14 5.39
C PRO A 67 -10.94 -12.18 6.40
N CYS A 68 -11.87 -11.82 7.29
CA CYS A 68 -12.44 -12.74 8.27
C CYS A 68 -11.46 -13.31 9.31
N ARG A 69 -10.18 -12.91 9.34
CA ARG A 69 -9.21 -13.43 10.31
C ARG A 69 -9.62 -13.12 11.75
N ARG A 70 -9.27 -14.07 12.62
CA ARG A 70 -9.47 -14.08 14.06
C ARG A 70 -8.15 -14.36 14.80
N LEU A 71 -8.13 -14.08 16.10
CA LEU A 71 -6.94 -14.23 16.93
C LEU A 71 -6.59 -15.69 17.21
N VAL A 72 -7.57 -16.52 17.55
CA VAL A 72 -7.33 -17.91 18.02
C VAL A 72 -8.16 -18.95 17.28
N SER A 73 -9.45 -18.70 17.05
CA SER A 73 -10.26 -19.63 16.26
C SER A 73 -10.05 -19.38 14.76
N PRO A 74 -10.24 -20.39 13.89
CA PRO A 74 -10.29 -20.17 12.45
C PRO A 74 -11.29 -19.05 12.11
N GLY A 75 -10.92 -18.22 11.12
CA GLY A 75 -11.81 -17.15 10.69
C GLY A 75 -13.08 -17.63 10.01
N CYS A 76 -13.98 -16.71 9.67
CA CYS A 76 -15.16 -17.07 8.89
C CYS A 76 -14.79 -17.57 7.48
N ALA A 77 -15.66 -18.41 6.92
CA ALA A 77 -15.47 -18.92 5.55
C ALA A 77 -15.45 -17.75 4.55
N TYR A 78 -14.39 -17.66 3.77
CA TYR A 78 -14.19 -16.67 2.71
C TYR A 78 -13.64 -17.38 1.48
N GLN A 79 -14.31 -17.19 0.33
CA GLN A 79 -13.97 -17.87 -0.93
C GLN A 79 -13.79 -19.40 -0.83
N GLY A 80 -14.56 -20.05 0.06
CA GLY A 80 -14.52 -21.49 0.26
C GLY A 80 -13.42 -21.99 1.19
N THR A 81 -12.67 -21.10 1.85
CA THR A 81 -11.61 -21.45 2.81
C THR A 81 -11.81 -20.70 4.12
N HIS A 82 -11.33 -21.29 5.23
CA HIS A 82 -11.25 -20.60 6.51
C HIS A 82 -9.82 -20.10 6.70
N PRO A 83 -9.61 -18.80 6.91
CA PRO A 83 -8.27 -18.28 7.13
C PRO A 83 -7.74 -18.79 8.48
N GLU A 84 -6.46 -19.14 8.50
CA GLU A 84 -5.74 -19.48 9.72
C GLU A 84 -5.82 -18.31 10.71
N SER A 85 -5.91 -18.63 12.00
CA SER A 85 -5.89 -17.63 13.05
C SER A 85 -4.49 -17.03 13.23
N VAL A 86 -4.39 -15.90 13.93
CA VAL A 86 -3.08 -15.35 14.31
C VAL A 86 -2.28 -16.37 15.12
N LEU A 87 -2.91 -17.06 16.07
CA LEU A 87 -2.25 -18.06 16.91
C LEU A 87 -1.70 -19.23 16.10
N ASP A 88 -2.45 -19.75 15.13
CA ASP A 88 -2.01 -20.86 14.27
C ASP A 88 -0.73 -20.48 13.52
N ILE A 89 -0.71 -19.29 12.91
CA ILE A 89 0.45 -18.81 12.15
C ILE A 89 1.66 -18.57 13.07
N VAL A 90 1.43 -18.01 14.27
CA VAL A 90 2.50 -17.77 15.25
C VAL A 90 3.11 -19.10 15.73
N GLN A 91 2.29 -20.12 16.01
CA GLN A 91 2.77 -21.43 16.46
C GLN A 91 3.49 -22.20 15.35
N ALA A 92 3.11 -22.00 14.09
CA ALA A 92 3.74 -22.64 12.94
C ALA A 92 5.01 -21.92 12.44
N SER A 93 5.29 -20.70 12.92
CA SER A 93 6.38 -19.87 12.41
C SER A 93 7.57 -19.80 13.37
N PRO A 94 8.82 -19.91 12.89
CA PRO A 94 9.99 -19.54 13.69
C PRO A 94 10.07 -18.01 13.84
N LEU A 95 10.74 -17.53 14.91
CA LEU A 95 10.94 -16.09 15.14
C LEU A 95 11.52 -15.38 13.92
N ALA A 96 12.49 -15.98 13.23
CA ALA A 96 13.12 -15.40 12.04
C ALA A 96 12.13 -15.12 10.89
N ALA A 97 11.02 -15.86 10.81
CA ALA A 97 9.98 -15.66 9.80
C ALA A 97 8.97 -14.56 10.18
N LEU A 98 8.77 -14.30 11.47
CA LEU A 98 7.89 -13.22 11.95
C LEU A 98 8.65 -11.90 12.16
N GLY A 99 9.91 -11.97 12.57
CA GLY A 99 10.70 -10.85 13.06
C GLY A 99 10.37 -10.48 14.50
N ASN A 100 11.16 -9.56 15.05
CA ASN A 100 11.03 -9.12 16.45
C ASN A 100 9.93 -8.06 16.63
N ILE A 101 9.33 -7.57 15.53
CA ILE A 101 8.27 -6.56 15.54
C ILE A 101 7.03 -7.15 14.87
N VAL A 102 5.94 -7.26 15.63
CA VAL A 102 4.66 -7.77 15.14
C VAL A 102 3.56 -6.76 15.36
N VAL A 103 2.80 -6.46 14.31
CA VAL A 103 1.56 -5.66 14.38
C VAL A 103 0.37 -6.61 14.39
N VAL A 104 -0.56 -6.42 15.32
CA VAL A 104 -1.82 -7.16 15.41
C VAL A 104 -2.97 -6.18 15.20
N ASP A 105 -3.51 -6.15 13.99
CA ASP A 105 -4.69 -5.38 13.58
C ASP A 105 -5.84 -6.34 13.27
N VAL A 106 -6.26 -7.08 14.31
CA VAL A 106 -7.27 -8.14 14.23
C VAL A 106 -8.25 -7.99 15.39
N GLY A 107 -9.54 -7.98 15.07
CA GLY A 107 -10.59 -7.99 16.09
C GLY A 107 -12.00 -7.77 15.58
N TYR A 108 -12.18 -7.27 14.36
CA TYR A 108 -13.52 -6.94 13.85
C TYR A 108 -14.41 -8.19 13.67
N ASN A 109 -13.82 -9.38 13.67
CA ASN A 109 -14.48 -10.67 13.55
C ASN A 109 -14.65 -11.43 14.89
N GLU A 110 -14.25 -10.82 16.00
CA GLU A 110 -14.28 -11.42 17.35
C GLU A 110 -15.51 -10.98 18.15
N PRO A 111 -16.12 -11.87 18.94
CA PRO A 111 -17.05 -11.47 19.98
C PRO A 111 -16.28 -10.98 21.23
N ALA A 112 -16.72 -9.87 21.83
CA ALA A 112 -16.04 -9.21 22.94
C ALA A 112 -15.87 -10.13 24.17
N ASN A 113 -16.85 -10.99 24.44
CA ASN A 113 -16.84 -11.93 25.57
C ASN A 113 -15.66 -12.91 25.57
N ASN A 114 -15.04 -13.16 24.41
CA ASN A 114 -13.91 -14.07 24.27
C ASN A 114 -12.59 -13.35 23.97
N TYR A 115 -12.63 -12.04 23.69
CA TYR A 115 -11.47 -11.30 23.20
C TYR A 115 -10.32 -11.24 24.22
N GLU A 116 -10.60 -11.06 25.51
CA GLU A 116 -9.54 -11.01 26.53
C GLU A 116 -8.70 -12.30 26.54
N THR A 117 -9.36 -13.45 26.50
CA THR A 117 -8.69 -14.76 26.48
C THR A 117 -7.89 -14.93 25.19
N ALA A 118 -8.49 -14.60 24.05
CA ALA A 118 -7.83 -14.72 22.74
C ALA A 118 -6.59 -13.81 22.61
N MET A 119 -6.72 -12.54 23.05
CA MET A 119 -5.63 -11.58 23.14
C MET A 119 -4.51 -12.13 24.02
N ALA A 120 -4.83 -12.67 25.20
CA ALA A 120 -3.82 -13.20 26.12
C ALA A 120 -3.05 -14.39 25.53
N GLN A 121 -3.72 -15.28 24.81
CA GLN A 121 -3.09 -16.42 24.15
C GLN A 121 -2.11 -15.97 23.06
N VAL A 122 -2.54 -15.06 22.17
CA VAL A 122 -1.70 -14.54 21.09
C VAL A 122 -0.53 -13.72 21.64
N ALA A 123 -0.78 -12.79 22.57
CA ALA A 123 0.29 -11.98 23.17
C ALA A 123 1.34 -12.84 23.89
N THR A 124 0.90 -13.86 24.64
CA THR A 124 1.81 -14.79 25.31
C THR A 124 2.59 -15.63 24.31
N ALA A 125 1.96 -16.11 23.23
CA ALA A 125 2.64 -16.88 22.19
C ALA A 125 3.73 -16.06 21.49
N LEU A 126 3.42 -14.81 21.11
CA LEU A 126 4.38 -13.89 20.49
C LEU A 126 5.58 -13.61 21.42
N VAL A 127 5.31 -13.28 22.69
CA VAL A 127 6.36 -13.02 23.67
C VAL A 127 7.20 -14.27 23.95
N THR A 128 6.57 -15.44 24.04
CA THR A 128 7.28 -16.72 24.25
C THR A 128 8.17 -17.08 23.06
N LEU A 129 7.73 -16.75 21.84
CA LEU A 129 8.52 -16.94 20.62
C LEU A 129 9.74 -16.00 20.54
N GLY A 130 9.76 -14.92 21.34
CA GLY A 130 10.83 -13.94 21.38
C GLY A 130 10.55 -12.65 20.62
N VAL A 131 9.28 -12.36 20.28
CA VAL A 131 8.90 -11.05 19.73
C VAL A 131 9.08 -9.98 20.80
N GLU A 132 9.91 -8.97 20.50
CA GLU A 132 10.30 -7.92 21.44
C GLU A 132 9.31 -6.74 21.44
N HIS A 133 8.65 -6.51 20.29
CA HIS A 133 7.70 -5.40 20.11
C HIS A 133 6.41 -5.90 19.48
N VAL A 134 5.31 -5.81 20.24
CA VAL A 134 3.95 -6.16 19.78
C VAL A 134 3.11 -4.88 19.71
N LEU A 135 2.79 -4.43 18.50
CA LEU A 135 1.94 -3.27 18.27
C LEU A 135 0.49 -3.75 18.13
N TRP A 136 -0.35 -3.48 19.13
CA TRP A 136 -1.74 -3.93 19.16
C TRP A 136 -2.70 -2.79 18.80
N VAL A 137 -3.44 -2.95 17.72
CA VAL A 137 -4.25 -1.87 17.15
C VAL A 137 -5.67 -1.91 17.72
N THR A 138 -6.21 -0.77 18.13
CA THR A 138 -7.62 -0.64 18.55
C THR A 138 -8.55 -0.64 17.32
N MET A 139 -9.83 -0.92 17.50
CA MET A 139 -10.81 -0.84 16.41
C MET A 139 -11.57 0.48 16.40
N ARG A 140 -12.17 0.83 15.26
CA ARG A 140 -13.14 1.92 15.18
C ARG A 140 -14.42 1.51 15.90
N GLU A 141 -14.87 2.28 16.89
CA GLU A 141 -15.96 1.95 17.81
C GLU A 141 -17.37 2.16 17.19
N GLN A 142 -17.64 1.49 16.07
CA GLN A 142 -18.95 1.53 15.40
C GLN A 142 -20.04 0.74 16.11
N THR A 143 -19.65 -0.26 16.90
CA THR A 143 -20.57 -1.17 17.59
C THR A 143 -20.20 -1.25 19.06
N GLU A 144 -21.15 -1.67 19.90
CA GLU A 144 -20.88 -1.95 21.32
C GLU A 144 -19.76 -2.98 21.47
N ASN A 145 -19.81 -4.04 20.66
CA ASN A 145 -18.80 -5.10 20.65
C ASN A 145 -17.38 -4.55 20.41
N TYR A 146 -17.21 -3.63 19.46
CA TYR A 146 -15.89 -3.04 19.17
C TYR A 146 -15.41 -2.11 20.29
N ARG A 147 -16.34 -1.39 20.95
CA ARG A 147 -16.03 -0.58 22.13
C ARG A 147 -15.58 -1.45 23.30
N GLU A 148 -16.33 -2.50 23.63
CA GLU A 148 -15.97 -3.45 24.68
C GLU A 148 -14.60 -4.09 24.45
N ILE A 149 -14.31 -4.47 23.20
CA ILE A 149 -12.98 -4.99 22.86
C ILE A 149 -11.89 -3.93 23.05
N ASN A 150 -12.11 -2.69 22.63
CA ASN A 150 -11.12 -1.63 22.87
C ASN A 150 -10.88 -1.39 24.36
N ASP A 151 -11.92 -1.47 25.19
CA ASP A 151 -11.79 -1.38 26.64
C ASP A 151 -10.94 -2.53 27.19
N ILE A 152 -11.11 -3.75 26.68
CA ILE A 152 -10.25 -4.89 26.97
C ILE A 152 -8.80 -4.60 26.55
N ILE A 153 -8.54 -4.17 25.32
CA ILE A 153 -7.18 -3.86 24.83
C ILE A 153 -6.51 -2.83 25.75
N ARG A 154 -7.19 -1.72 26.03
CA ARG A 154 -6.71 -0.64 26.89
C ARG A 154 -6.44 -1.11 28.32
N ALA A 155 -7.28 -1.99 28.86
CA ALA A 155 -7.12 -2.50 30.22
C ALA A 155 -6.01 -3.56 30.35
N ARG A 156 -5.83 -4.41 29.33
CA ARG A 156 -5.02 -5.64 29.45
C ARG A 156 -3.63 -5.55 28.83
N ALA A 157 -3.41 -4.67 27.85
CA ALA A 157 -2.11 -4.50 27.18
C ALA A 157 -0.92 -4.43 28.15
N ARG A 158 -1.10 -3.72 29.27
CA ARG A 158 -0.08 -3.45 30.31
C ARG A 158 0.48 -4.73 30.98
N ARG A 159 -0.19 -5.88 30.80
CA ARG A 159 0.29 -7.18 31.29
C ARG A 159 1.56 -7.64 30.56
N TRP A 160 1.81 -7.16 29.34
CA TRP A 160 2.99 -7.49 28.54
C TRP A 160 3.81 -6.22 28.28
N PRO A 161 5.02 -6.08 28.85
CA PRO A 161 5.89 -4.93 28.59
C PRO A 161 6.26 -4.72 27.11
N GLN A 162 6.25 -5.81 26.33
CA GLN A 162 6.50 -5.80 24.89
C GLN A 162 5.35 -5.20 24.09
N LEU A 163 4.16 -5.08 24.68
CA LEU A 163 2.94 -4.70 23.96
C LEU A 163 2.68 -3.20 24.09
N GLN A 164 2.58 -2.54 22.95
CA GLN A 164 2.21 -1.14 22.82
C GLN A 164 0.90 -1.01 22.05
N ILE A 165 -0.03 -0.21 22.57
CA ILE A 165 -1.30 0.08 21.90
C ILE A 165 -1.07 1.12 20.79
N VAL A 166 -1.63 0.86 19.62
CA VAL A 166 -1.79 1.84 18.54
C VAL A 166 -3.26 2.23 18.45
N ASP A 167 -3.58 3.47 18.87
CA ASP A 167 -4.96 3.95 19.01
C ASP A 167 -5.55 4.43 17.67
N TRP A 168 -5.96 3.47 16.85
CA TRP A 168 -6.68 3.71 15.60
C TRP A 168 -8.08 4.30 15.79
N GLU A 169 -8.76 4.02 16.91
CA GLU A 169 -10.05 4.66 17.21
C GLU A 169 -9.89 6.18 17.27
N ALA A 170 -8.93 6.66 18.06
CA ALA A 170 -8.66 8.07 18.18
C ALA A 170 -8.18 8.68 16.85
N ALA A 171 -7.26 8.00 16.15
CA ALA A 171 -6.65 8.51 14.92
C ALA A 171 -7.65 8.62 13.75
N SER A 172 -8.62 7.71 13.67
CA SER A 172 -9.57 7.63 12.56
C SER A 172 -10.84 8.47 12.75
N ARG A 173 -11.04 9.02 13.95
CA ARG A 173 -12.22 9.82 14.28
C ARG A 173 -12.34 11.06 13.40
N GLY A 174 -13.52 11.24 12.80
CA GLY A 174 -13.84 12.40 11.95
C GLY A 174 -13.14 12.41 10.59
N GLN A 175 -12.42 11.35 10.24
CA GLN A 175 -11.73 11.24 8.96
C GLN A 175 -12.67 10.73 7.85
N ASP A 176 -12.39 11.13 6.62
CA ASP A 176 -13.07 10.65 5.40
C ASP A 176 -12.49 9.31 4.89
N TRP A 177 -11.92 8.51 5.79
CA TRP A 177 -11.07 7.34 5.51
C TRP A 177 -11.84 6.05 5.19
N PHE A 178 -13.16 6.09 5.24
CA PHE A 178 -14.00 4.91 5.17
C PHE A 178 -14.85 4.89 3.90
N ASN A 179 -15.17 3.69 3.46
CA ASN A 179 -16.22 3.45 2.46
C ASN A 179 -17.60 3.84 3.04
N PRO A 180 -18.67 3.84 2.24
CA PRO A 180 -20.00 4.21 2.73
C PRO A 180 -20.55 3.34 3.88
N ASP A 181 -19.98 2.14 4.10
CA ASP A 181 -20.28 1.31 5.27
C ASP A 181 -19.68 1.87 6.58
N GLY A 182 -18.81 2.87 6.48
CA GLY A 182 -18.13 3.55 7.58
C GLY A 182 -17.04 2.72 8.27
N LEU A 183 -16.77 1.49 7.82
CA LEU A 183 -15.87 0.55 8.49
C LEU A 183 -14.68 0.17 7.61
N HIS A 184 -14.93 -0.26 6.36
CA HIS A 184 -13.85 -0.67 5.46
C HIS A 184 -13.12 0.55 4.92
N LEU A 185 -11.80 0.46 4.83
CA LEU A 185 -10.96 1.59 4.44
C LEU A 185 -11.11 1.87 2.94
N ASN A 186 -11.19 3.15 2.60
CA ASN A 186 -10.93 3.60 1.23
C ASN A 186 -9.43 3.86 1.05
N ALA A 187 -9.02 4.37 -0.12
CA ALA A 187 -7.60 4.65 -0.39
C ALA A 187 -6.97 5.64 0.60
N ASN A 188 -7.71 6.67 1.05
CA ASN A 188 -7.22 7.61 2.07
C ASN A 188 -7.10 6.92 3.44
N GLY A 189 -8.02 6.02 3.78
CA GLY A 189 -7.97 5.24 5.01
C GLY A 189 -6.78 4.29 5.07
N ALA A 190 -6.48 3.57 3.99
CA ALA A 190 -5.30 2.71 3.93
C ALA A 190 -4.00 3.52 4.14
N ILE A 191 -3.90 4.70 3.52
CA ILE A 191 -2.78 5.63 3.72
C ILE A 191 -2.75 6.16 5.17
N GLY A 192 -3.92 6.46 5.75
CA GLY A 192 -4.08 6.88 7.14
C GLY A 192 -3.58 5.83 8.13
N LEU A 193 -3.98 4.57 7.95
CA LEU A 193 -3.52 3.43 8.75
C LEU A 193 -2.00 3.26 8.64
N ALA A 194 -1.47 3.28 7.42
CA ALA A 194 -0.02 3.19 7.19
C ALA A 194 0.74 4.35 7.87
N LYS A 195 0.21 5.58 7.81
CA LYS A 195 0.80 6.76 8.48
C LYS A 195 0.74 6.66 10.00
N LEU A 196 -0.33 6.08 10.56
CA LEU A 196 -0.45 5.86 11.99
C LEU A 196 0.57 4.81 12.45
N LEU A 197 0.64 3.66 11.78
CA LEU A 197 1.48 2.53 12.19
C LEU A 197 2.97 2.79 12.03
N ARG A 198 3.37 3.47 10.94
CA ARG A 198 4.79 3.68 10.60
C ARG A 198 5.64 4.24 11.76
N PRO A 199 5.29 5.33 12.45
CA PRO A 199 6.12 5.84 13.54
C PRO A 199 6.26 4.85 14.70
N TYR A 200 5.24 4.05 15.01
CA TYR A 200 5.34 2.99 16.04
C TYR A 200 6.30 1.89 15.61
N ILE A 201 6.21 1.44 14.35
CA ILE A 201 7.11 0.42 13.80
C ILE A 201 8.55 0.93 13.81
N LEU A 202 8.80 2.14 13.32
CA LEU A 202 10.15 2.72 13.30
C LEU A 202 10.72 2.92 14.71
N ALA A 203 9.89 3.29 15.68
CA ALA A 203 10.30 3.38 17.07
C ALA A 203 10.67 2.00 17.65
N ALA A 204 9.89 0.95 17.32
CA ALA A 204 10.17 -0.42 17.70
C ALA A 204 11.47 -0.96 17.09
N CYS A 205 11.84 -0.61 15.85
CA CYS A 205 13.13 -1.06 15.31
C CYS A 205 14.35 -0.34 15.91
N GLY A 206 14.18 0.86 16.47
CA GLY A 206 15.29 1.69 16.92
C GLY A 206 16.36 1.93 15.84
N SER A 207 17.62 1.63 16.18
CA SER A 207 18.79 1.80 15.31
C SER A 207 18.74 0.95 14.04
N ASP A 208 18.04 -0.18 14.06
CA ASP A 208 18.03 -1.11 12.94
C ASP A 208 17.24 -0.53 11.75
N CYS A 209 16.21 0.29 12.03
CA CYS A 209 15.52 1.07 10.99
C CYS A 209 16.27 2.35 10.58
N GLN A 210 17.29 2.79 11.33
CA GLN A 210 18.15 3.91 10.95
C GLN A 210 19.27 3.49 9.98
N ALA A 211 19.80 2.28 10.16
CA ALA A 211 20.70 1.63 9.21
C ALA A 211 20.02 1.36 7.85
N ALA A 212 18.71 1.10 7.88
CA ALA A 212 17.86 0.98 6.70
C ALA A 212 17.19 2.32 6.32
N SER A 213 17.98 3.39 6.15
CA SER A 213 17.42 4.60 5.55
C SER A 213 17.07 4.34 4.08
N PRO A 214 15.80 4.53 3.67
CA PRO A 214 15.45 4.42 2.27
C PRO A 214 16.21 5.48 1.46
N PRO A 215 16.55 5.21 0.19
CA PRO A 215 17.17 6.21 -0.66
C PRO A 215 16.34 7.49 -0.65
N ALA A 216 17.01 8.64 -0.58
CA ALA A 216 16.36 9.94 -0.62
C ALA A 216 15.34 9.99 -1.76
N ALA A 217 14.14 10.52 -1.48
CA ALA A 217 13.08 10.59 -2.46
C ALA A 217 13.54 11.36 -3.71
N GLN A 218 13.30 10.80 -4.88
CA GLN A 218 13.67 11.36 -6.17
C GLN A 218 12.60 12.34 -6.63
N LEU A 219 13.00 13.57 -6.97
CA LEU A 219 12.13 14.58 -7.58
C LEU A 219 11.43 14.03 -8.84
N PRO A 220 10.18 14.44 -9.13
CA PRO A 220 9.53 14.08 -10.37
C PRO A 220 10.35 14.61 -11.55
N LYS A 221 10.57 13.77 -12.57
CA LYS A 221 11.28 14.15 -13.79
C LYS A 221 10.44 13.80 -15.01
N ASN A 222 10.22 14.78 -15.89
CA ASN A 222 9.50 14.53 -17.13
C ASN A 222 10.35 13.67 -18.07
N VAL A 223 9.77 12.58 -18.56
CA VAL A 223 10.40 11.67 -19.55
C VAL A 223 9.77 11.84 -20.92
N ARG A 224 8.45 12.02 -20.96
CA ARG A 224 7.72 12.41 -22.18
C ARG A 224 6.93 13.67 -21.89
N SER A 225 7.11 14.67 -22.75
CA SER A 225 6.47 15.98 -22.58
C SER A 225 4.93 15.87 -22.64
N PRO A 226 4.22 16.75 -21.93
CA PRO A 226 2.77 16.87 -22.06
C PRO A 226 2.34 17.17 -23.50
N LEU A 227 1.14 16.73 -23.87
CA LEU A 227 0.57 16.90 -25.22
C LEU A 227 -0.84 17.48 -25.14
N LEU A 228 -1.13 18.45 -26.01
CA LEU A 228 -2.50 18.92 -26.21
C LEU A 228 -3.21 18.08 -27.25
N HIS A 229 -4.38 17.57 -26.90
CA HIS A 229 -5.28 16.81 -27.75
C HIS A 229 -6.58 17.59 -28.00
N GLY A 230 -7.11 17.50 -29.22
CA GLY A 230 -8.33 18.19 -29.66
C GLY A 230 -8.06 19.26 -30.74
N THR A 231 -9.14 19.91 -31.20
CA THR A 231 -9.07 20.91 -32.27
C THR A 231 -8.85 22.30 -31.69
N PRO A 232 -7.75 23.02 -32.03
CA PRO A 232 -7.48 24.36 -31.52
C PRO A 232 -8.34 25.41 -32.22
N LEU A 233 -9.63 25.44 -31.89
CA LEU A 233 -10.64 26.34 -32.43
C LEU A 233 -11.44 26.95 -31.27
N VAL A 234 -11.72 28.25 -31.32
CA VAL A 234 -12.59 28.92 -30.33
C VAL A 234 -13.89 28.14 -30.15
N GLY A 235 -14.30 27.96 -28.89
CA GLY A 235 -15.49 27.19 -28.51
C GLY A 235 -15.24 25.68 -28.33
N ARG A 236 -14.14 25.12 -28.84
CA ARG A 236 -13.79 23.69 -28.68
C ARG A 236 -13.00 23.42 -27.40
N LEU A 237 -13.03 22.17 -26.95
CA LEU A 237 -12.28 21.69 -25.80
C LEU A 237 -10.88 21.24 -26.24
N LEU A 238 -9.86 21.65 -25.50
CA LEU A 238 -8.54 21.02 -25.53
C LEU A 238 -8.32 20.24 -24.23
N THR A 239 -7.73 19.05 -24.37
CA THR A 239 -7.33 18.19 -23.25
C THR A 239 -5.81 18.14 -23.19
N CYS A 240 -5.26 18.35 -22.00
CA CYS A 240 -3.84 18.30 -21.70
C CYS A 240 -3.49 16.93 -21.14
N LEU A 241 -2.84 16.11 -21.97
CA LEU A 241 -2.29 14.83 -21.57
C LEU A 241 -0.97 15.08 -20.82
N ARG A 242 -0.84 14.52 -19.62
CA ARG A 242 0.27 14.82 -18.69
C ARG A 242 1.66 14.35 -19.16
N GLY A 243 1.75 13.52 -20.19
CA GLY A 243 3.00 12.85 -20.57
C GLY A 243 3.40 11.74 -19.59
N SER A 244 4.67 11.38 -19.54
CA SER A 244 5.21 10.40 -18.60
C SER A 244 6.28 11.01 -17.69
N TRP A 245 6.30 10.52 -16.45
CA TRP A 245 7.12 11.05 -15.37
C TRP A 245 7.76 9.91 -14.60
N THR A 246 9.02 10.10 -14.21
CA THR A 246 9.71 9.30 -13.19
C THR A 246 9.78 10.09 -11.88
N GLY A 247 10.29 9.46 -10.82
CA GLY A 247 10.39 10.04 -9.47
C GLY A 247 9.74 9.14 -8.43
N THR A 248 10.03 9.40 -7.16
CA THR A 248 9.43 8.65 -6.05
C THR A 248 7.92 8.89 -6.01
N ARG A 249 7.14 7.81 -5.84
CA ARG A 249 5.68 7.87 -5.74
C ARG A 249 5.23 8.12 -4.29
N PRO A 250 4.01 8.62 -4.05
CA PRO A 250 3.03 9.07 -5.05
C PRO A 250 3.42 10.39 -5.72
N ILE A 251 3.05 10.55 -7.00
CA ILE A 251 3.21 11.80 -7.76
C ILE A 251 1.82 12.37 -8.06
N VAL A 252 1.57 13.58 -7.56
CA VAL A 252 0.33 14.34 -7.77
C VAL A 252 0.52 15.33 -8.91
N PHE A 253 -0.50 15.49 -9.75
CA PHE A 253 -0.45 16.37 -10.93
C PHE A 253 -1.40 17.55 -10.82
N SER A 254 -0.93 18.74 -11.20
CA SER A 254 -1.76 19.93 -11.36
C SER A 254 -1.48 20.65 -12.67
N TYR A 255 -2.42 21.49 -13.11
CA TYR A 255 -2.42 22.07 -14.46
C TYR A 255 -2.64 23.59 -14.42
N ARG A 256 -1.97 24.28 -15.34
CA ARG A 256 -2.14 25.71 -15.63
C ARG A 256 -2.16 25.92 -17.14
N TRP A 257 -3.18 26.60 -17.65
CA TRP A 257 -3.24 26.97 -19.07
C TRP A 257 -2.57 28.31 -19.33
N LEU A 258 -1.93 28.43 -20.49
CA LEU A 258 -1.19 29.62 -20.91
C LEU A 258 -1.70 30.13 -22.25
N ARG A 259 -1.75 31.46 -22.41
CA ARG A 259 -1.99 32.17 -23.67
C ARG A 259 -0.78 33.04 -23.98
N SER A 260 -0.19 32.86 -25.16
CA SER A 260 1.04 33.57 -25.56
C SER A 260 2.14 33.51 -24.47
N GLY A 261 2.30 32.35 -23.83
CA GLY A 261 3.28 32.15 -22.75
C GLY A 261 2.88 32.68 -21.37
N THR A 262 1.78 33.41 -21.24
CA THR A 262 1.29 33.97 -19.97
C THR A 262 0.21 33.08 -19.37
N VAL A 263 0.25 32.85 -18.05
CA VAL A 263 -0.77 32.06 -17.34
C VAL A 263 -2.14 32.72 -17.46
N ILE A 264 -3.15 31.93 -17.81
CA ILE A 264 -4.54 32.36 -17.84
C ILE A 264 -5.11 32.16 -16.43
N ALA A 265 -5.41 33.26 -15.73
CA ALA A 265 -5.97 33.21 -14.38
C ALA A 265 -7.26 32.36 -14.33
N GLY A 266 -7.38 31.50 -13.31
CA GLY A 266 -8.52 30.60 -13.10
C GLY A 266 -8.62 29.42 -14.07
N ALA A 267 -7.73 29.30 -15.07
CA ALA A 267 -7.74 28.19 -16.01
C ALA A 267 -6.91 27.02 -15.46
N PHE A 268 -7.55 26.23 -14.60
CA PHE A 268 -6.99 25.02 -13.98
C PHE A 268 -7.57 23.74 -14.59
N GLY A 269 -7.04 22.60 -14.18
CA GLY A 269 -7.50 21.28 -14.64
C GLY A 269 -6.91 20.85 -15.98
N SER A 270 -7.06 19.55 -16.28
CA SER A 270 -6.51 18.90 -17.47
C SER A 270 -7.27 19.25 -18.75
N SER A 271 -8.44 19.86 -18.67
CA SER A 271 -9.27 20.20 -19.83
C SER A 271 -9.69 21.66 -19.79
N ARG A 272 -9.73 22.31 -20.97
CA ARG A 272 -10.14 23.71 -21.10
C ARG A 272 -10.88 23.97 -22.39
N ARG A 273 -12.01 24.66 -22.29
CA ARG A 273 -12.72 25.19 -23.46
C ARG A 273 -12.04 26.49 -23.91
N LEU A 274 -11.71 26.57 -25.19
CA LEU A 274 -11.11 27.75 -25.81
C LEU A 274 -12.12 28.88 -25.89
N ARG A 275 -11.75 30.06 -25.41
CA ARG A 275 -12.59 31.27 -25.37
C ARG A 275 -12.24 32.19 -26.54
N ALA A 276 -13.11 33.16 -26.85
CA ALA A 276 -12.88 34.14 -27.92
C ALA A 276 -11.51 34.83 -27.80
N ALA A 277 -11.11 35.19 -26.58
CA ALA A 277 -9.81 35.82 -26.31
C ALA A 277 -8.58 34.92 -26.57
N ASP A 278 -8.75 33.62 -26.84
CA ASP A 278 -7.66 32.75 -27.30
C ASP A 278 -7.47 32.80 -28.82
N GLY A 279 -8.44 33.32 -29.57
CA GLY A 279 -8.41 33.35 -31.03
C GLY A 279 -7.14 34.02 -31.55
N LYS A 280 -6.49 33.40 -32.53
CA LYS A 280 -5.20 33.81 -33.14
C LYS A 280 -3.99 33.74 -32.20
N HIS A 281 -4.18 33.38 -30.93
CA HIS A 281 -3.08 33.21 -29.97
C HIS A 281 -2.57 31.76 -29.92
N LEU A 282 -1.35 31.61 -29.39
CA LEU A 282 -0.80 30.32 -28.99
C LEU A 282 -1.34 29.94 -27.62
N VAL A 283 -1.89 28.73 -27.50
CA VAL A 283 -2.34 28.17 -26.22
C VAL A 283 -1.49 26.96 -25.86
N ALA A 284 -1.02 26.92 -24.61
CA ALA A 284 -0.25 25.81 -24.05
C ALA A 284 -0.84 25.38 -22.70
N CYS A 285 -0.41 24.22 -22.22
CA CYS A 285 -0.72 23.72 -20.88
C CYS A 285 0.58 23.36 -20.16
N ARG A 286 0.75 23.85 -18.94
CA ARG A 286 1.84 23.48 -18.03
C ARG A 286 1.31 22.51 -16.99
N VAL A 287 1.98 21.37 -16.89
CA VAL A 287 1.74 20.31 -15.93
C VAL A 287 2.79 20.39 -14.85
N TRP A 288 2.39 20.41 -13.59
CA TRP A 288 3.26 20.25 -12.44
C TRP A 288 3.10 18.86 -11.88
N ALA A 289 4.21 18.16 -11.69
CA ALA A 289 4.28 16.89 -10.99
C ALA A 289 4.92 17.14 -9.61
N ALA A 290 4.28 16.70 -8.53
CA ALA A 290 4.73 16.93 -7.17
C ALA A 290 4.77 15.62 -6.37
N ASN A 291 5.81 15.44 -5.56
CA ASN A 291 5.93 14.38 -4.56
C ASN A 291 6.60 14.95 -3.29
N ALA A 292 6.96 14.07 -2.35
CA ALA A 292 7.61 14.45 -1.10
C ALA A 292 8.97 15.16 -1.28
N ALA A 293 9.65 14.96 -2.42
CA ALA A 293 10.93 15.62 -2.72
C ALA A 293 10.75 17.02 -3.34
N GLY A 294 9.54 17.38 -3.78
CA GLY A 294 9.23 18.68 -4.37
C GLY A 294 8.41 18.59 -5.65
N ALA A 295 8.35 19.67 -6.41
CA ALA A 295 7.53 19.78 -7.61
C ALA A 295 8.32 20.31 -8.82
N THR A 296 8.06 19.73 -9.99
CA THR A 296 8.70 20.11 -11.25
C THR A 296 7.67 20.32 -12.37
N PRO A 297 7.83 21.35 -13.21
CA PRO A 297 6.92 21.61 -14.32
C PRO A 297 7.40 21.00 -15.64
N ALA A 298 6.46 20.68 -16.52
CA ALA A 298 6.68 20.48 -17.95
C ALA A 298 5.55 21.16 -18.73
N THR A 299 5.87 21.78 -19.88
CA THR A 299 4.88 22.53 -20.68
C THR A 299 4.69 21.84 -22.03
N ALA A 300 3.43 21.62 -22.43
CA ALA A 300 3.08 21.09 -23.74
C ALA A 300 3.47 22.05 -24.85
N ARG A 301 3.78 21.52 -26.04
CA ARG A 301 3.92 22.34 -27.25
C ARG A 301 2.64 23.15 -27.48
N ALA A 302 2.79 24.46 -27.68
CA ALA A 302 1.65 25.34 -27.88
C ALA A 302 0.97 25.08 -29.24
N LEU A 303 -0.36 25.22 -29.28
CA LEU A 303 -1.15 25.15 -30.51
C LEU A 303 -1.70 26.53 -30.86
N ARG A 304 -1.72 26.88 -32.15
CA ARG A 304 -2.34 28.11 -32.63
C ARG A 304 -3.85 27.94 -32.71
N VAL A 305 -4.57 28.78 -31.98
CA VAL A 305 -6.04 28.72 -31.94
C VAL A 305 -6.62 29.53 -33.10
N ARG A 306 -7.49 28.91 -33.89
CA ARG A 306 -8.26 29.60 -34.93
C ARG A 306 -9.45 30.32 -34.31
N ALA A 307 -9.80 31.50 -34.84
CA ALA A 307 -11.06 32.16 -34.52
C ALA A 307 -12.25 31.29 -34.97
N ALA A 308 -13.40 31.43 -34.31
CA ALA A 308 -14.65 30.94 -34.88
C ALA A 308 -14.95 31.80 -36.13
N GLY A 309 -15.24 31.13 -37.25
CA GLY A 309 -15.70 31.80 -38.47
C GLY A 309 -17.12 32.30 -38.32
#